data_AF-A0A1B6KRC7-F1
#
_entry.id   AF-A0A1B6KRC7-F1
#
_cell.length_a   1.000
_cell.length_b   1.000
_cell.length_c   1.000
_cell.angle_alpha   90.00
_cell.angle_beta   90.00
_cell.angle_gamma   90.00
#
_symmetry.space_group_name_H-M   'P 1'
#
loop_
_entity.id
_entity.type
_entity.pdbx_description
1 polymer ?
#
loop_
_entity_poly.entity_id
_entity_poly.type
_entity_poly.pdbx_seq_one_letter_code
_entity_poly.pdbx_strand_id
1 'polypeptide(L)'
;MLPHTSHLSKGQRMLLGIIVSSLEEHTQLSTLLGYKRADTEDKTEHDLALTETLMSTLLDNLHRMMLEALTTVETELKSELDSQWHVPCLGGNHLYDLLASLQTHLLAYCVSNPHEQESPSMGLIQRHLAALLPLASDIYSRTTSLLSRFPDASYRIHSAVYDSPAGAMLFHTIHCLLLLPIRQVQPLFHQLLLTVRHMDRL
;
A
#
# COMPACT_ATOMS: atom_id res chain seq x y z
N MET A 1 -9.39 6.51 5.47
CA MET A 1 -10.82 6.16 5.65
C MET A 1 -11.26 5.34 4.44
N LEU A 2 -11.88 4.19 4.65
CA LEU A 2 -12.24 3.26 3.57
C LEU A 2 -13.35 3.88 2.65
N PRO A 3 -13.27 3.76 1.32
CA PRO A 3 -14.11 4.37 0.29
C PRO A 3 -15.52 3.78 0.15
N HIS A 4 -15.95 2.89 1.04
CA HIS A 4 -17.35 2.44 1.15
C HIS A 4 -18.04 2.89 2.46
N THR A 5 -17.42 3.80 3.20
CA THR A 5 -17.97 4.28 4.47
C THR A 5 -19.13 5.26 4.34
N SER A 6 -19.45 5.73 3.13
CA SER A 6 -20.63 6.57 2.87
C SER A 6 -21.95 5.85 3.14
N HIS A 7 -21.97 4.52 3.06
CA HIS A 7 -23.13 3.68 3.42
C HIS A 7 -23.08 3.13 4.85
N LEU A 8 -22.00 3.39 5.59
CA LEU A 8 -21.82 2.87 6.95
C LEU A 8 -22.27 3.89 8.01
N SER A 9 -23.06 3.41 8.96
CA SER A 9 -23.46 4.22 10.12
C SER A 9 -22.23 4.66 10.92
N LYS A 10 -22.36 5.74 11.69
CA LYS A 10 -21.28 6.23 12.57
C LYS A 10 -20.77 5.12 13.51
N GLY A 11 -21.67 4.26 14.01
CA GLY A 11 -21.33 3.10 14.83
C GLY A 11 -20.54 2.04 14.07
N GLN A 12 -20.93 1.73 12.83
CA GLN A 12 -20.19 0.78 11.97
C GLN A 12 -18.79 1.27 11.61
N ARG A 13 -18.64 2.58 11.33
CA ARG A 13 -17.32 3.20 11.13
C ARG A 13 -16.44 3.09 12.37
N MET A 14 -17.02 3.30 13.55
CA MET A 14 -16.29 3.18 14.81
C MET A 14 -15.84 1.73 15.06
N LEU A 15 -16.74 0.76 14.88
CA LEU A 15 -16.42 -0.67 14.99
C LEU A 15 -15.32 -1.09 14.00
N LEU A 16 -15.40 -0.63 12.75
CA LEU A 16 -14.38 -0.90 11.74
C LEU A 16 -13.03 -0.33 12.13
N GLY A 17 -12.99 0.89 12.69
CA GLY A 17 -11.78 1.47 13.26
C GLY A 17 -11.19 0.61 14.38
N ILE A 18 -12.02 0.17 15.33
CA ILE A 18 -11.60 -0.70 16.43
C ILE A 18 -11.03 -2.02 15.90
N ILE A 19 -11.69 -2.63 14.92
CA ILE A 19 -11.23 -3.89 14.31
C ILE A 19 -9.88 -3.70 13.62
N VAL A 20 -9.72 -2.65 12.81
CA VAL A 20 -8.44 -2.37 12.12
C VAL A 20 -7.33 -2.14 13.14
N SER A 21 -7.55 -1.31 14.16
CA SER A 21 -6.54 -1.08 15.21
C SER A 21 -6.24 -2.33 16.04
N SER A 22 -7.21 -3.22 16.25
CA SER A 22 -6.96 -4.50 16.93
C SER A 22 -6.08 -5.42 16.06
N LEU A 23 -6.32 -5.44 14.75
CA LEU A 23 -5.54 -6.23 13.79
C LEU A 23 -4.10 -5.71 13.61
N GLU A 24 -3.82 -4.46 13.98
CA GLU A 24 -2.46 -3.91 13.99
C GLU A 24 -1.57 -4.54 15.09
N GLU A 25 -2.14 -5.19 16.10
CA GLU A 25 -1.34 -5.81 17.17
C GLU A 25 -0.52 -7.02 16.65
N HIS A 26 0.81 -6.97 16.82
CA HIS A 26 1.77 -8.00 16.39
C HIS A 26 1.37 -9.45 16.74
N THR A 27 0.76 -9.66 17.91
CA THR A 27 0.32 -10.99 18.36
C THR A 27 -0.78 -11.56 17.47
N GLN A 28 -1.68 -10.71 16.97
CA GLN A 28 -2.81 -11.08 16.12
C GLN A 28 -2.35 -11.32 14.68
N LEU A 29 -1.39 -10.54 14.17
CA LEU A 29 -0.83 -10.71 12.82
C LEU A 29 -0.17 -12.07 12.60
N SER A 30 0.66 -12.53 13.55
CA SER A 30 1.26 -13.87 13.48
C SER A 30 0.22 -15.01 13.50
N THR A 31 -0.95 -14.78 14.09
CA THR A 31 -2.05 -15.74 14.15
C THR A 31 -2.86 -15.72 12.85
N LEU A 32 -3.11 -14.52 12.31
CA LEU A 32 -3.77 -14.29 11.03
C LEU A 32 -2.98 -14.89 9.86
N LEU A 33 -1.65 -14.83 9.92
CA LEU A 33 -0.76 -15.46 8.95
C LEU A 33 -0.60 -16.98 9.15
N GLY A 34 -1.24 -17.56 10.16
CA GLY A 34 -1.18 -19.00 10.46
C GLY A 34 0.10 -19.48 11.15
N TYR A 35 1.11 -18.61 11.37
CA TYR A 35 2.43 -19.00 11.87
C TYR A 35 2.49 -19.51 13.31
N LYS A 36 1.42 -19.32 14.09
CA LYS A 36 1.30 -19.82 15.48
C LYS A 36 0.60 -21.17 15.63
N ARG A 37 0.08 -21.75 14.55
CA ARG A 37 -0.79 -22.92 14.60
C ARG A 37 -0.06 -24.13 14.02
N ALA A 38 0.36 -25.05 14.88
CA ALA A 38 1.11 -26.26 14.49
C ALA A 38 0.24 -27.30 13.75
N ASP A 39 -1.09 -27.11 13.70
CA ASP A 39 -2.02 -28.12 13.22
C ASP A 39 -2.82 -27.63 12.01
N THR A 40 -2.76 -28.40 10.92
CA THR A 40 -3.52 -28.37 9.65
C THR A 40 -3.02 -27.45 8.52
N GLU A 41 -2.30 -28.04 7.56
CA GLU A 41 -1.84 -27.43 6.29
C GLU A 41 -2.98 -26.77 5.49
N ASP A 42 -4.18 -27.37 5.49
CA ASP A 42 -5.39 -26.82 4.84
C ASP A 42 -5.85 -25.47 5.44
N LYS A 43 -5.60 -25.21 6.74
CA LYS A 43 -6.00 -23.95 7.36
C LYS A 43 -5.05 -22.81 7.02
N THR A 44 -3.76 -23.11 6.90
CA THR A 44 -2.75 -22.13 6.46
C THR A 44 -3.03 -21.59 5.06
N GLU A 45 -3.49 -22.43 4.13
CA GLU A 45 -3.81 -21.95 2.76
C GLU A 45 -5.06 -21.05 2.76
N HIS A 46 -6.10 -21.42 3.53
CA HIS A 46 -7.29 -20.58 3.69
C HIS A 46 -6.99 -19.24 4.38
N ASP A 47 -6.20 -19.27 5.46
CA ASP A 47 -5.80 -18.08 6.21
C ASP A 47 -4.94 -17.14 5.34
N LEU A 48 -4.07 -17.68 4.49
CA LEU A 48 -3.30 -16.91 3.51
C LEU A 48 -4.18 -16.32 2.39
N ALA A 49 -5.20 -17.02 1.93
CA ALA A 49 -6.15 -16.49 0.94
C ALA A 49 -7.00 -15.33 1.51
N LEU A 50 -7.41 -15.43 2.77
CA LEU A 50 -8.07 -14.32 3.47
C LEU A 50 -7.13 -13.14 3.66
N THR A 51 -5.88 -13.41 4.04
CA THR A 51 -4.83 -12.39 4.15
C THR A 51 -4.61 -11.67 2.82
N GLU A 52 -4.53 -12.41 1.71
CA GLU A 52 -4.41 -11.84 0.38
C GLU A 52 -5.57 -10.92 0.03
N THR A 53 -6.79 -11.36 0.32
CA THR A 53 -8.01 -10.57 0.09
C THR A 53 -7.97 -9.28 0.91
N LEU A 54 -7.56 -9.37 2.17
CA LEU A 54 -7.39 -8.22 3.06
C LEU A 54 -6.33 -7.26 2.51
N MET A 55 -5.12 -7.75 2.20
CA MET A 55 -4.03 -6.93 1.68
C MET A 55 -4.40 -6.24 0.37
N SER A 56 -5.05 -6.95 -0.55
CA SER A 56 -5.53 -6.39 -1.82
C SER A 56 -6.58 -5.30 -1.58
N THR A 57 -7.52 -5.55 -0.66
CA THR A 57 -8.52 -4.56 -0.27
C THR A 57 -7.85 -3.32 0.32
N LEU A 58 -6.94 -3.46 1.29
CA LEU A 58 -6.23 -2.34 1.89
C LEU A 58 -5.45 -1.52 0.84
N LEU A 59 -4.76 -2.21 -0.06
CA LEU A 59 -3.99 -1.60 -1.15
C LEU A 59 -4.88 -0.77 -2.08
N ASP A 60 -6.00 -1.33 -2.52
CA ASP A 60 -6.99 -0.63 -3.35
C ASP A 60 -7.55 0.62 -2.66
N ASN A 61 -7.74 0.55 -1.34
CA ASN A 61 -8.23 1.68 -0.55
C ASN A 61 -7.20 2.79 -0.46
N LEU A 62 -5.92 2.45 -0.22
CA LEU A 62 -4.82 3.42 -0.22
C LEU A 62 -4.65 4.07 -1.59
N HIS A 63 -4.75 3.29 -2.67
CA HIS A 63 -4.65 3.81 -4.02
C HIS A 63 -5.78 4.79 -4.34
N ARG A 64 -7.04 4.45 -4.02
CA ARG A 64 -8.19 5.36 -4.20
C ARG A 64 -8.04 6.65 -3.40
N MET A 65 -7.65 6.55 -2.12
CA MET A 65 -7.39 7.73 -1.28
C MET A 65 -6.34 8.65 -1.91
N MET A 66 -5.31 8.06 -2.54
CA MET A 66 -4.26 8.82 -3.20
C MET A 66 -4.74 9.50 -4.50
N LEU A 67 -5.52 8.80 -5.32
CA LEU A 67 -6.09 9.39 -6.53
C LEU A 67 -7.07 10.53 -6.21
N GLU A 68 -7.88 10.38 -5.16
CA GLU A 68 -8.75 11.43 -4.64
C GLU A 68 -7.92 12.63 -4.19
N ALA A 69 -6.86 12.41 -3.40
CA ALA A 69 -5.96 13.47 -2.96
C ALA A 69 -5.35 14.23 -4.15
N LEU A 70 -4.79 13.53 -5.14
CA LEU A 70 -4.24 14.17 -6.35
C LEU A 70 -5.30 14.94 -7.14
N THR A 71 -6.55 14.47 -7.16
CA THR A 71 -7.66 15.18 -7.79
C THR A 71 -8.00 16.46 -7.04
N THR A 72 -8.05 16.42 -5.71
CA THR A 72 -8.25 17.61 -4.87
C THR A 72 -7.14 18.64 -5.12
N VAL A 73 -5.87 18.20 -5.12
CA VAL A 73 -4.72 19.05 -5.45
C VAL A 73 -4.88 19.69 -6.83
N GLU A 74 -5.27 18.91 -7.84
CA GLU A 74 -5.52 19.45 -9.19
C GLU A 74 -6.61 20.52 -9.19
N THR A 75 -7.70 20.33 -8.43
CA THR A 75 -8.79 21.32 -8.35
C THR A 75 -8.39 22.59 -7.63
N GLU A 76 -7.60 22.48 -6.56
CA GLU A 76 -7.09 23.65 -5.82
C GLU A 76 -6.15 24.48 -6.68
N LEU A 77 -5.20 23.83 -7.37
CA LEU A 77 -4.25 24.49 -8.26
C LEU A 77 -4.94 25.20 -9.43
N LYS A 78 -6.06 24.68 -9.93
CA LYS A 78 -6.87 25.35 -10.97
C LYS A 78 -7.64 26.55 -10.46
N SER A 79 -7.96 26.59 -9.16
CA SER A 79 -8.89 27.61 -8.64
C SER A 79 -8.22 28.97 -8.37
N GLU A 80 -6.88 29.06 -8.45
CA GLU A 80 -6.07 30.27 -8.12
C GLU A 80 -6.37 30.90 -6.75
N LEU A 81 -7.22 30.29 -5.93
CA LEU A 81 -7.41 30.73 -4.55
C LEU A 81 -6.10 30.46 -3.81
N ASP A 82 -5.48 31.55 -3.35
CA ASP A 82 -4.33 31.58 -2.45
C ASP A 82 -4.71 31.07 -1.04
N SER A 83 -5.55 30.04 -0.98
CA SER A 83 -5.86 29.31 0.24
C SER A 83 -4.59 28.61 0.67
N GLN A 84 -4.17 28.92 1.89
CA GLN A 84 -3.08 28.30 2.63
C GLN A 84 -3.05 26.80 2.32
N TRP A 85 -2.01 26.36 1.59
CA TRP A 85 -1.86 24.96 1.21
C TRP A 85 -1.80 24.12 2.47
N HIS A 86 -2.89 23.43 2.76
CA HIS A 86 -2.94 22.41 3.78
C HIS A 86 -2.75 21.09 3.05
N VAL A 87 -1.55 20.52 3.15
CA VAL A 87 -1.42 19.08 2.98
C VAL A 87 -2.44 18.47 3.94
N PRO A 88 -3.41 17.66 3.49
CA PRO A 88 -4.20 16.89 4.42
C PRO A 88 -3.22 15.95 5.12
N CYS A 89 -2.67 16.42 6.24
CA CYS A 89 -1.81 15.64 7.11
C CYS A 89 -2.71 14.52 7.64
N LEU A 90 -2.60 13.38 7.00
CA LEU A 90 -3.27 12.16 7.41
C LEU A 90 -2.44 11.60 8.56
N GLY A 91 -2.62 12.16 9.76
CA GLY A 91 -2.14 11.53 10.98
C GLY A 91 -2.58 10.07 11.00
N GLY A 92 -1.65 9.17 11.40
CA GLY A 92 -1.85 7.72 11.60
C GLY A 92 -2.89 7.07 10.69
N ASN A 93 -2.51 6.68 9.46
CA ASN A 93 -3.43 5.92 8.63
C ASN A 93 -3.34 4.43 8.98
N HIS A 94 -4.25 4.00 9.84
CA HIS A 94 -4.47 2.61 10.23
C HIS A 94 -4.48 1.60 9.07
N LEU A 95 -4.93 2.01 7.87
CA LEU A 95 -4.90 1.14 6.68
C LEU A 95 -3.48 0.88 6.19
N TYR A 96 -2.65 1.91 6.19
CA TYR A 96 -1.23 1.79 5.87
C TYR A 96 -0.51 1.01 6.97
N ASP A 97 -0.75 1.34 8.23
CA ASP A 97 -0.09 0.67 9.35
C ASP A 97 -0.38 -0.84 9.35
N LEU A 98 -1.63 -1.23 9.11
CA LEU A 98 -2.01 -2.63 8.97
C LEU A 98 -1.37 -3.29 7.74
N LEU A 99 -1.42 -2.66 6.56
CA LEU A 99 -0.86 -3.24 5.35
C LEU A 99 0.66 -3.39 5.41
N ALA A 100 1.36 -2.36 5.89
CA ALA A 100 2.80 -2.36 6.11
C ALA A 100 3.18 -3.43 7.14
N SER A 101 2.40 -3.59 8.21
CA SER A 101 2.65 -4.63 9.22
C SER A 101 2.46 -6.03 8.65
N LEU A 102 1.40 -6.28 7.87
CA LEU A 102 1.19 -7.57 7.17
C LEU A 102 2.35 -7.88 6.23
N GLN A 103 2.74 -6.91 5.40
CA GLN A 103 3.86 -7.04 4.48
C GLN A 103 5.18 -7.31 5.20
N THR A 104 5.44 -6.59 6.30
CA THR A 104 6.66 -6.77 7.11
C THR A 104 6.74 -8.17 7.71
N HIS A 105 5.66 -8.70 8.27
CA HIS A 105 5.65 -10.04 8.85
C HIS A 105 5.80 -11.13 7.79
N LEU A 106 5.12 -11.00 6.65
CA LEU A 106 5.29 -11.91 5.51
C LEU A 106 6.73 -11.91 5.01
N LEU A 107 7.32 -10.73 4.85
CA LEU A 107 8.70 -10.59 4.41
C LEU A 107 9.67 -11.16 5.43
N ALA A 108 9.49 -10.86 6.71
CA ALA A 108 10.33 -11.39 7.79
C ALA A 108 10.31 -12.93 7.81
N TYR A 109 9.14 -13.55 7.63
CA TYR A 109 9.03 -15.00 7.50
C TYR A 109 9.80 -15.52 6.27
N CYS A 110 9.59 -14.90 5.10
CA CYS A 110 10.23 -15.31 3.85
C CYS A 110 11.76 -15.18 3.87
N VAL A 111 12.29 -14.11 4.49
CA VAL A 111 13.73 -13.86 4.61
C VAL A 111 14.37 -14.77 5.66
N SER A 112 13.66 -15.07 6.75
CA SER A 112 14.17 -15.95 7.81
C SER A 112 14.20 -17.43 7.41
N ASN A 113 13.42 -17.82 6.40
CA ASN A 113 13.31 -19.20 5.91
C ASN A 113 13.75 -19.32 4.44
N PRO A 114 15.04 -19.08 4.12
CA PRO A 114 15.53 -19.02 2.73
C PRO A 114 15.49 -20.37 2.00
N HIS A 115 15.27 -21.48 2.73
CA HIS A 115 15.08 -22.81 2.16
C HIS A 115 13.66 -23.04 1.63
N GLU A 116 12.69 -22.20 2.02
CA GLU A 116 11.28 -22.27 1.60
C GLU A 116 10.96 -21.27 0.48
N GLN A 117 11.80 -21.24 -0.56
CA GLN A 117 11.69 -20.27 -1.66
C GLN A 117 10.40 -20.42 -2.50
N GLU A 118 9.73 -21.56 -2.41
CA GLU A 118 8.45 -21.84 -3.08
C GLU A 118 7.28 -21.96 -2.08
N SER A 119 7.42 -21.38 -0.88
CA SER A 119 6.33 -21.37 0.10
C SER A 119 5.12 -20.56 -0.39
N PRO A 120 3.90 -20.89 0.06
CA PRO A 120 2.71 -20.10 -0.24
C PRO A 120 2.81 -18.66 0.28
N SER A 121 3.56 -18.42 1.36
CA SER A 121 3.89 -17.07 1.84
C SER A 121 4.78 -16.29 0.87
N MET A 122 5.79 -16.94 0.26
CA MET A 122 6.59 -16.32 -0.80
C MET A 122 5.72 -15.98 -2.03
N GLY A 123 4.84 -16.91 -2.44
CA GLY A 123 3.89 -16.65 -3.52
C GLY A 123 2.92 -15.52 -3.21
N LEU A 124 2.48 -15.37 -1.95
CA LEU A 124 1.63 -14.28 -1.52
C LEU A 124 2.35 -12.92 -1.59
N ILE A 125 3.58 -12.81 -1.08
CA ILE A 125 4.32 -11.53 -1.14
C ILE A 125 4.61 -11.13 -2.60
N GLN A 126 4.94 -12.08 -3.48
CA GLN A 126 5.14 -11.79 -4.89
C GLN A 126 3.88 -11.27 -5.57
N ARG A 127 2.73 -11.91 -5.35
CA ARG A 127 1.44 -11.45 -5.90
C ARG A 127 1.05 -10.08 -5.36
N HIS A 128 1.27 -9.84 -4.07
CA HIS A 128 1.04 -8.53 -3.46
C HIS A 128 1.89 -7.44 -4.12
N LEU A 129 3.19 -7.67 -4.28
CA LEU A 129 4.10 -6.74 -4.95
C LEU A 129 3.71 -6.53 -6.42
N ALA A 130 3.34 -7.60 -7.12
CA ALA A 130 2.89 -7.53 -8.52
C ALA A 130 1.59 -6.72 -8.69
N ALA A 131 0.70 -6.73 -7.70
CA ALA A 131 -0.52 -5.92 -7.69
C ALA A 131 -0.24 -4.45 -7.34
N LEU A 132 0.75 -4.19 -6.48
CA LEU A 132 1.10 -2.84 -6.03
C LEU A 132 1.81 -2.01 -7.12
N LEU A 133 2.68 -2.63 -7.91
CA LEU A 133 3.48 -1.93 -8.93
C LEU A 133 2.65 -1.19 -10.00
N PRO A 134 1.57 -1.77 -10.57
CA PRO A 134 0.65 -1.05 -11.45
C PRO A 134 0.00 0.17 -10.77
N LEU A 135 -0.42 0.04 -9.51
CA LEU A 135 -1.03 1.14 -8.76
C LEU A 135 -0.03 2.28 -8.50
N ALA A 136 1.23 1.92 -8.23
CA ALA A 136 2.34 2.87 -8.15
C ALA A 136 2.55 3.60 -9.48
N SER A 137 2.55 2.85 -10.59
CA SER A 137 2.68 3.39 -11.93
C SER A 137 1.59 4.41 -12.23
N ASP A 138 0.34 4.13 -11.85
CA ASP A 138 -0.80 5.03 -12.06
C ASP A 138 -0.67 6.31 -11.23
N ILE A 139 -0.23 6.20 -9.96
CA ILE A 139 0.08 7.36 -9.12
C ILE A 139 1.16 8.23 -9.78
N TYR A 140 2.29 7.64 -10.18
CA TYR A 140 3.37 8.39 -10.82
C TYR A 140 2.95 9.03 -12.13
N SER A 141 2.19 8.32 -12.97
CA SER A 141 1.64 8.88 -14.21
C SER A 141 0.79 10.13 -13.95
N ARG A 142 -0.08 10.09 -12.94
CA ARG A 142 -0.92 11.22 -12.54
C ARG A 142 -0.08 12.37 -11.97
N THR A 143 0.91 12.07 -11.13
CA THR A 143 1.83 13.05 -10.55
C THR A 143 2.65 13.76 -11.64
N THR A 144 3.23 13.02 -12.60
CA THR A 144 3.99 13.60 -13.71
C THR A 144 3.11 14.47 -14.60
N SER A 145 1.86 14.07 -14.86
CA SER A 145 0.90 14.89 -15.59
C SER A 145 0.60 16.22 -14.86
N LEU A 146 0.43 16.19 -13.53
CA LEU A 146 0.24 17.42 -12.74
C LEU A 146 1.47 18.32 -12.75
N LEU A 147 2.67 17.74 -12.59
CA LEU A 147 3.92 18.49 -12.59
C LEU A 147 4.18 19.17 -13.93
N SER A 148 3.85 18.50 -15.05
CA SER A 148 3.96 19.10 -16.39
C SER A 148 3.00 20.29 -16.62
N ARG A 149 1.86 20.32 -15.91
CA ARG A 149 0.84 21.37 -16.03
C ARG A 149 1.02 22.51 -15.05
N PHE A 150 1.57 22.22 -13.87
CA PHE A 150 1.75 23.16 -12.77
C PHE A 150 3.19 23.09 -12.21
N PRO A 151 4.22 23.47 -13.00
CA PRO A 151 5.61 23.35 -12.58
C PRO A 151 5.93 24.15 -11.31
N ASP A 152 5.30 25.31 -11.14
CA ASP A 152 5.48 26.18 -9.96
C ASP A 152 4.93 25.57 -8.67
N ALA A 153 4.06 24.56 -8.77
CA ALA A 153 3.46 23.84 -7.66
C ALA A 153 4.19 22.52 -7.33
N SER A 154 5.42 22.32 -7.83
CA SER A 154 6.15 21.07 -7.65
C SER A 154 6.28 20.64 -6.18
N TYR A 155 6.62 21.56 -5.27
CA TYR A 155 6.72 21.24 -3.84
C TYR A 155 5.41 20.75 -3.23
N ARG A 156 4.28 21.33 -3.66
CA ARG A 156 2.93 20.96 -3.21
C ARG A 156 2.58 19.54 -3.68
N ILE A 157 2.78 19.29 -4.97
CA ILE A 157 2.49 18.00 -5.58
C ILE A 157 3.37 16.89 -4.97
N HIS A 158 4.66 17.16 -4.77
CA HIS A 158 5.56 16.20 -4.12
C HIS A 158 5.16 15.94 -2.67
N SER A 159 4.88 16.97 -1.87
CA SER A 159 4.42 16.79 -0.48
C SER A 159 3.13 15.99 -0.40
N ALA A 160 2.16 16.25 -1.28
CA ALA A 160 0.93 15.45 -1.35
C ALA A 160 1.16 13.96 -1.64
N VAL A 161 2.23 13.61 -2.37
CA VAL A 161 2.60 12.21 -2.63
C VAL A 161 3.41 11.63 -1.48
N TYR A 162 4.50 12.29 -1.08
CA TYR A 162 5.44 11.77 -0.08
C TYR A 162 4.83 11.67 1.32
N ASP A 163 3.99 12.63 1.70
CA ASP A 163 3.34 12.64 3.01
C ASP A 163 2.06 11.78 3.02
N SER A 164 1.71 11.16 1.89
CA SER A 164 0.55 10.29 1.80
C SER A 164 0.85 8.87 2.29
N PRO A 165 -0.15 8.19 2.87
CA PRO A 165 -0.06 6.77 3.22
C PRO A 165 0.24 5.86 2.03
N ALA A 166 -0.22 6.22 0.83
CA ALA A 166 0.11 5.48 -0.39
C ALA A 166 1.58 5.67 -0.76
N GLY A 167 2.11 6.90 -0.70
CA GLY A 167 3.53 7.19 -0.91
C GLY A 167 4.44 6.48 0.09
N ALA A 168 4.06 6.47 1.37
CA ALA A 168 4.74 5.70 2.40
C ALA A 168 4.73 4.19 2.08
N MET A 169 3.62 3.67 1.55
CA MET A 169 3.52 2.28 1.10
C MET A 169 4.46 2.00 -0.08
N LEU A 170 4.54 2.89 -1.06
CA LEU A 170 5.47 2.76 -2.19
C LEU A 170 6.93 2.69 -1.72
N PHE A 171 7.30 3.56 -0.78
CA PHE A 171 8.64 3.54 -0.19
C PHE A 171 8.92 2.23 0.56
N HIS A 172 7.94 1.75 1.33
CA HIS A 172 8.03 0.45 2.01
C HIS A 172 8.22 -0.70 1.02
N THR A 173 7.51 -0.69 -0.11
CA THR A 173 7.67 -1.69 -1.18
C THR A 173 9.07 -1.72 -1.77
N ILE A 174 9.69 -0.56 -2.02
CA ILE A 174 11.07 -0.50 -2.52
C ILE A 174 12.01 -1.21 -1.53
N HIS A 175 11.84 -0.99 -0.22
CA HIS A 175 12.65 -1.67 0.80
C HIS A 175 12.44 -3.18 0.76
N CYS A 176 11.20 -3.64 0.59
CA CYS A 176 10.91 -5.08 0.51
C CYS A 176 11.54 -5.74 -0.72
N LEU A 177 11.54 -5.06 -1.88
CA LEU A 177 12.18 -5.56 -3.09
C LEU A 177 13.70 -5.72 -2.93
N LEU A 178 14.34 -4.83 -2.16
CA LEU A 178 15.77 -4.91 -1.87
C LEU A 178 16.15 -6.07 -0.94
N LEU A 179 15.20 -6.55 -0.13
CA LEU A 179 15.41 -7.64 0.84
C LEU A 179 15.15 -9.03 0.24
N LEU A 180 14.39 -9.12 -0.86
CA LEU A 180 14.05 -10.39 -1.49
C LEU A 180 15.21 -10.94 -2.35
N PRO A 181 15.39 -12.28 -2.42
CA PRO A 181 16.34 -12.89 -3.34
C PRO A 181 16.03 -12.50 -4.79
N ILE A 182 17.06 -12.27 -5.59
CA ILE A 182 16.92 -11.79 -6.98
C ILE A 182 15.98 -12.67 -7.83
N ARG A 183 15.98 -13.99 -7.61
CA ARG A 183 15.10 -14.94 -8.30
C ARG A 183 13.62 -14.65 -8.06
N GLN A 184 13.28 -14.17 -6.86
CA GLN A 184 11.91 -13.85 -6.48
C GLN A 184 11.48 -12.46 -6.98
N VAL A 185 12.44 -11.57 -7.22
CA VAL A 185 12.17 -10.23 -7.75
C VAL A 185 12.14 -10.22 -9.29
N GLN A 186 12.87 -11.13 -9.94
CA GLN A 186 12.96 -11.23 -11.40
C GLN A 186 11.59 -11.20 -12.13
N PRO A 187 10.54 -11.91 -11.67
CA PRO A 187 9.22 -11.84 -12.31
C PRO A 187 8.59 -10.44 -12.28
N LEU A 188 8.98 -9.60 -11.31
CA LEU A 188 8.44 -8.26 -11.09
C LEU A 188 9.17 -7.19 -11.92
N PHE A 189 10.32 -7.51 -12.52
CA PHE A 189 11.17 -6.53 -13.21
C PHE A 189 10.45 -5.78 -14.33
N HIS A 190 9.63 -6.46 -15.11
CA HIS A 190 8.88 -5.79 -16.17
C HIS A 190 7.95 -4.72 -15.60
N GLN A 191 7.20 -5.05 -14.55
CA GLN A 191 6.32 -4.10 -13.89
C GLN A 191 7.09 -2.96 -13.21
N LEU A 192 8.23 -3.26 -12.58
CA LEU A 192 9.11 -2.24 -12.01
C LEU A 192 9.58 -1.22 -13.04
N LEU A 193 10.02 -1.68 -14.22
CA LEU A 193 10.41 -0.78 -15.31
C LEU A 193 9.22 0.08 -15.79
N LEU A 194 8.02 -0.48 -15.85
CA LEU A 194 6.81 0.27 -16.18
C LEU A 194 6.43 1.31 -15.11
N THR A 195 6.76 1.06 -13.85
CA THR A 195 6.56 2.03 -12.76
C THR A 195 7.57 3.17 -12.87
N VAL A 196 8.87 2.85 -13.04
CA VAL A 196 9.96 3.84 -13.08
C VAL A 196 9.90 4.73 -14.33
N ARG A 197 9.41 4.24 -15.48
CA ARG A 197 9.31 5.05 -16.72
C ARG A 197 8.55 6.37 -16.57
N HIS A 198 7.61 6.44 -15.62
CA HIS A 198 6.83 7.65 -15.38
C HIS A 198 7.62 8.69 -14.59
N MET A 199 8.61 8.25 -13.81
CA MET A 199 9.54 9.13 -13.09
C MET A 199 10.65 9.65 -13.99
N ASP A 200 11.08 8.88 -15.00
CA ASP A 200 12.10 9.29 -15.98
C ASP A 200 11.65 10.45 -16.89
N ARG A 201 10.35 10.79 -16.86
CA ARG A 201 9.75 11.89 -17.62
C ARG A 201 9.59 13.18 -16.80
N LEU A 202 10.03 13.19 -15.54
CA LEU A 202 10.10 14.36 -14.67
C LEU A 202 11.40 15.13 -14.91
#